data_AF-X7XY62-F1
#
_entry.id   AF-X7XY62-F1
#
_cell.length_a   1.000
_cell.length_b   1.000
_cell.length_c   1.000
_cell.angle_alpha   90.00
_cell.angle_beta   90.00
_cell.angle_gamma   90.00
#
_symmetry.space_group_name_H-M   'P 1'
#
loop_
_entity.id
_entity.type
_entity.pdbx_description
1 polymer ?
#
loop_
_entity_poly.entity_id
_entity_poly.type
_entity_poly.pdbx_seq_one_letter_code
_entity_poly.pdbx_strand_id
1 'polypeptide(L)'
;MLTDAAINCRSDKLNGLKENVIIGKLIPAGTGINRYRNIQVQPTEEARAAAYTIPSYEDQYYSPDFGQATGAAVPLDDYGYSDYR
;
A
#
# COMPACT_ATOMS: atom_id res chain seq x y z
N MET A 1 11.00 31.13 -39.70
CA MET A 1 10.50 30.20 -38.63
C MET A 1 10.54 30.92 -37.27
N LEU A 2 9.49 30.79 -36.45
CA LEU A 2 8.96 31.82 -35.53
C LEU A 2 8.29 32.99 -36.25
N THR A 3 9.02 33.76 -37.06
CA THR A 3 8.47 34.92 -37.82
C THR A 3 7.29 34.53 -38.72
N ASP A 4 7.47 33.53 -39.59
CA ASP A 4 6.39 33.04 -40.48
C ASP A 4 5.22 32.43 -39.70
N ALA A 5 5.49 31.82 -38.54
CA ALA A 5 4.44 31.23 -37.72
C ALA A 5 3.60 32.31 -37.03
N ALA A 6 4.23 33.41 -36.59
CA ALA A 6 3.56 34.57 -36.00
C ALA A 6 2.73 35.33 -37.04
N ILE A 7 3.28 35.57 -38.24
CA ILE A 7 2.57 36.25 -39.34
C ILE A 7 1.33 35.45 -39.78
N ASN A 8 1.45 34.14 -39.88
CA ASN A 8 0.35 33.26 -40.30
C ASN A 8 -0.56 32.82 -39.15
N CYS A 9 -0.41 33.37 -37.94
CA CYS A 9 -1.16 32.99 -36.74
C CYS A 9 -1.27 31.46 -36.56
N ARG A 10 -0.16 30.75 -36.74
CA ARG A 10 -0.13 29.29 -36.71
C ARG A 10 -0.28 28.78 -35.29
N SER A 11 -1.25 27.89 -35.07
CA SER A 11 -1.43 27.17 -33.82
C SER A 11 -0.73 25.81 -33.86
N ASP A 12 -0.04 25.45 -32.77
CA ASP A 12 0.55 24.13 -32.57
C ASP A 12 -0.44 23.21 -31.84
N LYS A 13 -0.66 22.01 -32.39
CA LYS A 13 -1.60 21.03 -31.84
C LYS A 13 -1.01 20.20 -30.71
N LEU A 14 0.30 20.26 -30.46
CA LEU A 14 1.00 19.58 -29.36
C LEU A 14 0.80 18.06 -29.34
N ASN A 15 0.84 17.42 -30.50
CA ASN A 15 0.64 15.98 -30.71
C ASN A 15 1.93 15.21 -31.04
N GLY A 16 3.06 15.90 -31.17
CA GLY A 16 4.38 15.35 -31.44
C GLY A 16 5.19 15.07 -30.18
N LEU A 17 6.31 14.37 -30.36
CA LEU A 17 7.21 14.05 -29.24
C LEU A 17 7.97 15.30 -28.79
N LYS A 18 8.57 16.04 -29.73
CA LYS A 18 9.44 17.18 -29.44
C LYS A 18 8.72 18.31 -28.71
N GLU A 19 7.57 18.75 -29.23
CA GLU A 19 6.75 19.80 -28.60
C GLU A 19 6.29 19.43 -27.20
N ASN A 20 5.86 18.18 -26.96
CA ASN A 20 5.45 17.72 -25.64
C ASN A 20 6.62 17.66 -24.64
N VAL A 21 7.83 17.31 -25.09
CA VAL A 21 9.05 17.38 -24.27
C VAL A 21 9.39 18.83 -23.90
N ILE A 22 9.31 19.76 -24.84
CA ILE A 22 9.65 21.19 -24.60
C ILE A 22 8.70 21.81 -23.56
N ILE A 23 7.41 21.47 -23.59
CA ILE A 23 6.42 22.02 -22.65
C ILE A 23 6.31 21.24 -21.33
N GLY A 24 6.93 20.06 -21.22
CA GLY A 24 6.84 19.21 -20.03
C GLY A 24 5.56 18.36 -19.91
N LYS A 25 4.86 18.08 -21.02
CA LYS A 25 3.68 17.19 -21.06
C LYS A 25 4.13 15.76 -21.40
N LEU A 26 3.41 14.75 -20.89
CA LEU A 26 3.65 13.34 -21.24
C LEU A 26 3.66 13.17 -22.77
N ILE A 27 4.72 12.54 -23.29
CA ILE A 27 4.87 12.28 -24.71
C ILE A 27 3.76 11.34 -25.22
N PRO A 28 3.34 11.45 -26.48
CA PRO A 28 2.27 10.63 -27.04
C PRO A 28 2.79 9.24 -27.48
N ALA A 29 3.64 8.62 -26.66
CA ALA A 29 4.25 7.32 -26.90
C ALA A 29 4.43 6.55 -25.58
N GLY A 30 4.51 5.21 -25.66
CA GLY A 30 4.69 4.36 -24.47
C GLY A 30 3.58 4.58 -23.44
N THR A 31 3.96 4.81 -22.19
CA THR A 31 3.02 5.05 -21.07
C THR A 31 2.25 6.36 -21.17
N GLY A 32 2.67 7.29 -22.03
CA GLY A 32 2.00 8.59 -22.21
C GLY A 32 0.78 8.55 -23.13
N ILE A 33 0.50 7.42 -23.82
CA ILE A 33 -0.73 7.27 -24.60
C ILE A 33 -1.95 7.08 -23.68
N ASN A 34 -3.13 7.45 -24.19
CA ASN A 34 -4.37 7.42 -23.41
C ASN A 34 -4.66 6.05 -22.77
N ARG A 35 -4.38 4.95 -23.50
CA ARG A 35 -4.56 3.56 -23.03
C ARG A 35 -3.84 3.29 -21.70
N TYR A 36 -2.64 3.84 -21.51
CA TYR A 36 -1.83 3.57 -20.31
C TYR A 36 -1.87 4.70 -19.30
N ARG A 37 -2.12 5.94 -19.74
CA ARG A 37 -2.17 7.11 -18.86
C ARG A 37 -3.40 7.14 -17.95
N ASN A 38 -4.55 6.70 -18.47
CA ASN A 38 -5.84 6.86 -17.80
C ASN A 38 -6.39 5.51 -17.30
N ILE A 39 -5.59 4.77 -16.54
CA ILE A 39 -5.98 3.47 -15.98
C ILE A 39 -6.48 3.64 -14.55
N GLN A 40 -7.66 3.10 -14.25
CA GLN A 40 -8.14 2.94 -12.88
C GLN A 40 -7.68 1.58 -12.34
N VAL A 41 -6.92 1.61 -11.25
CA VAL A 41 -6.44 0.39 -10.58
C VAL A 41 -7.32 0.14 -9.37
N GLN A 42 -8.03 -1.00 -9.37
CA GLN A 42 -8.83 -1.45 -8.24
C GLN A 42 -8.13 -2.66 -7.58
N PRO A 43 -8.01 -2.68 -6.24
CA PRO A 43 -7.50 -3.85 -5.54
C PRO A 43 -8.48 -5.03 -5.67
N THR A 44 -7.95 -6.25 -5.67
CA THR A 44 -8.77 -7.46 -5.61
C THR A 44 -9.49 -7.55 -4.26
N GLU A 45 -10.68 -8.17 -4.25
CA GLU A 45 -11.49 -8.30 -3.03
C GLU A 45 -10.74 -9.05 -1.92
N GLU A 46 -9.96 -10.07 -2.29
CA GLU A 46 -9.10 -10.84 -1.37
C GLU A 46 -8.04 -9.95 -0.68
N ALA A 47 -7.35 -9.10 -1.45
CA ALA A 47 -6.34 -8.18 -0.91
C ALA A 47 -6.96 -7.09 -0.03
N ARG A 48 -8.17 -6.63 -0.40
CA ARG A 48 -8.94 -5.69 0.42
C ARG A 48 -9.35 -6.35 1.75
N ALA A 49 -9.85 -7.58 1.74
CA ALA A 49 -10.28 -8.29 2.94
C ALA A 49 -9.12 -8.53 3.91
N ALA A 50 -7.96 -8.98 3.41
CA ALA A 50 -6.76 -9.22 4.23
C ALA A 50 -6.21 -7.94 4.90
N ALA A 51 -6.39 -6.77 4.27
CA ALA A 51 -5.98 -5.50 4.88
C ALA A 51 -6.87 -5.07 6.06
N TYR A 52 -8.11 -5.58 6.15
CA TYR A 52 -9.06 -5.29 7.23
C TYR A 52 -9.22 -6.43 8.25
N THR A 53 -8.56 -7.58 8.04
CA THR A 53 -8.43 -8.59 9.11
C THR A 53 -7.42 -8.10 10.14
N ILE A 54 -7.87 -7.24 11.04
CA ILE A 54 -7.19 -7.03 12.33
C ILE A 54 -7.51 -8.30 13.13
N PRO A 55 -6.53 -9.15 13.50
CA PRO A 55 -6.80 -10.17 14.50
C PRO A 55 -7.22 -9.43 15.78
N SER A 56 -8.48 -9.61 16.19
CA SER A 56 -8.96 -9.05 17.44
C SER A 56 -8.09 -9.59 18.57
N TYR A 57 -7.64 -8.70 19.44
CA TYR A 57 -6.83 -9.05 20.61
C TYR A 57 -7.53 -10.10 21.53
N GLU A 58 -8.85 -10.24 21.41
CA GLU A 58 -9.64 -11.24 22.14
C GLU A 58 -9.51 -12.68 21.62
N ASP A 59 -9.24 -12.90 20.33
CA ASP A 59 -9.25 -14.25 19.74
C ASP A 59 -8.05 -15.10 20.20
N GLN A 60 -6.97 -14.45 20.65
CA GLN A 60 -5.82 -15.11 21.28
C GLN A 60 -6.04 -15.46 22.76
N TYR A 61 -7.01 -14.84 23.43
CA TYR A 61 -7.19 -14.97 24.89
C TYR A 61 -8.31 -15.95 25.27
N TYR A 62 -9.26 -16.21 24.35
CA TYR A 62 -10.45 -17.04 24.59
C TYR A 62 -10.46 -18.35 23.78
N SER A 63 -9.31 -19.01 23.60
CA SER A 63 -9.33 -20.43 23.25
C SER A 63 -9.42 -21.25 24.54
N PRO A 64 -10.49 -22.03 24.79
CA PRO A 64 -10.61 -22.87 25.98
C PRO A 64 -9.80 -24.16 25.85
N ASP A 65 -8.76 -24.19 25.00
CA ASP A 65 -7.84 -25.31 24.92
C ASP A 65 -6.84 -25.18 26.08
N PHE A 66 -7.25 -25.70 27.24
CA PHE A 66 -6.32 -26.04 28.32
C PHE A 66 -5.31 -27.02 27.70
N GLY A 67 -4.17 -26.49 27.26
CA GLY A 67 -3.08 -27.29 26.73
C GLY A 67 -2.86 -28.50 27.63
N GLN A 68 -2.78 -29.69 27.02
CA GLN A 68 -2.53 -30.94 27.75
C GLN A 68 -1.40 -30.71 28.77
N ALA A 69 -1.68 -30.97 30.04
CA ALA A 69 -0.72 -30.80 31.13
C ALA A 69 0.45 -31.77 30.92
N THR A 70 1.53 -31.27 30.31
CA THR A 70 2.76 -32.04 30.05
C THR A 70 3.81 -31.88 31.15
N GLY A 71 3.46 -31.29 32.31
CA GLY A 71 4.42 -31.01 33.38
C GLY A 71 3.85 -31.17 34.77
N ALA A 72 4.71 -31.59 35.70
CA ALA A 72 4.41 -31.60 37.13
C ALA A 72 4.21 -30.16 37.63
N ALA A 73 3.15 -29.92 38.40
CA ALA A 73 2.88 -28.62 39.03
C ALA A 73 3.98 -28.30 40.06
N VAL A 74 4.49 -27.06 40.02
CA VAL A 74 5.49 -26.56 40.97
C VAL A 74 4.78 -26.17 42.28
N PRO A 75 5.09 -26.82 43.43
CA PRO A 75 4.51 -26.45 44.71
C PRO A 75 5.03 -25.08 45.18
N LEU A 76 4.15 -24.25 45.73
CA LEU A 76 4.48 -22.88 46.16
C LEU A 76 4.90 -22.78 47.64
N ASP A 77 5.08 -23.91 48.32
CA ASP A 77 5.22 -24.00 49.78
C ASP A 77 6.61 -23.60 50.30
N ASP A 78 7.61 -23.42 49.42
CA ASP A 78 9.00 -23.14 49.79
C ASP A 78 9.35 -21.63 49.85
N TYR A 79 8.43 -20.72 49.50
CA TYR A 79 8.64 -19.28 49.69
C TYR A 79 8.29 -18.87 51.14
N GLY A 80 9.17 -19.26 52.07
CA GLY A 80 9.10 -18.87 53.48
C GLY A 80 9.18 -17.35 53.67
N TYR A 81 8.11 -16.75 54.20
CA TYR A 81 7.99 -15.33 54.55
C TYR A 81 8.83 -14.88 55.77
N SER A 82 9.94 -15.57 56.10
CA SER A 82 10.64 -15.37 57.38
C SER A 82 11.79 -14.35 57.39
N ASP A 83 12.23 -13.82 56.26
CA ASP A 83 13.43 -12.94 56.23
C ASP A 83 13.12 -11.43 56.19
N TYR A 84 12.00 -11.01 56.78
CA TYR A 84 11.71 -9.59 57.01
C TYR A 84 11.52 -9.26 58.51
N ARG A 85 12.58 -9.42 59.30
CA ARG A 85 12.71 -8.75 60.60
C ARG A 85 14.15 -8.30 60.87
#